data_AF-A0A7K8LGM3-F1
#
_entry.id   AF-A0A7K8LGM3-F1
#
_cell.length_a   1.000
_cell.length_b   1.000
_cell.length_c   1.000
_cell.angle_alpha   90.00
_cell.angle_beta   90.00
_cell.angle_gamma   90.00
#
_symmetry.space_group_name_H-M   'P 1'
#
loop_
_entity.id
_entity.type
_entity.pdbx_description
1 polymer ?
#
loop_
_entity_poly.entity_id
_entity_poly.type
_entity_poly.pdbx_seq_one_letter_code
_entity_poly.pdbx_strand_id
1 'polypeptide(L)'
;FLFQHPGGEEVLLEQAGRDATESFEDVGHSTDAREMLKQYYIGEIHPVRSSWLGQPLSDAGWDRVKCETPFFWSTWLIPIFGALVLGLMYRYYVLDGRTS
;
A
#
# COMPACT_ATOMS: atom_id res chain seq x y z
N PHE A 1 -23.49 1.99 -14.95
CA PHE A 1 -22.16 1.53 -15.39
C PHE A 1 -21.51 0.60 -14.36
N LEU A 2 -21.07 1.09 -13.19
CA LEU A 2 -20.41 0.26 -12.15
C LEU A 2 -21.13 -1.06 -11.83
N PHE A 3 -22.37 -1.00 -11.32
CA PHE A 3 -23.15 -2.20 -10.97
C PHE A 3 -23.71 -2.99 -12.17
N GLN A 4 -23.54 -2.47 -13.39
CA GLN A 4 -24.05 -3.09 -14.63
C GLN A 4 -22.91 -3.71 -15.45
N HIS A 5 -21.67 -3.59 -14.96
CA HIS A 5 -20.50 -4.15 -15.64
C HIS A 5 -20.50 -5.68 -15.48
N PRO A 6 -20.48 -6.46 -16.58
CA PRO A 6 -20.55 -7.92 -16.50
C PRO A 6 -19.38 -8.56 -15.74
N GLY A 7 -18.24 -7.88 -15.66
CA GLY A 7 -17.05 -8.32 -14.92
C GLY A 7 -17.00 -7.88 -13.46
N GLY A 8 -18.09 -7.33 -12.91
CA GLY A 8 -18.14 -6.81 -11.54
C GLY A 8 -17.70 -5.35 -11.43
N GLU A 9 -17.96 -4.73 -10.28
CA GLU A 9 -17.59 -3.33 -10.00
C GLU A 9 -16.15 -3.21 -9.48
N GLU A 10 -15.65 -4.27 -8.86
CA GLU A 10 -14.32 -4.36 -8.28
C GLU A 10 -13.22 -4.04 -9.29
N VAL A 11 -13.32 -4.59 -10.51
CA VAL A 11 -12.33 -4.37 -11.57
C VAL A 11 -12.31 -2.91 -12.06
N LEU A 12 -13.44 -2.21 -11.97
CA LEU A 12 -13.51 -0.79 -12.32
C LEU A 12 -12.98 0.10 -11.19
N LEU A 13 -13.22 -0.29 -9.94
CA LEU A 13 -12.72 0.42 -8.75
C LEU A 13 -11.20 0.28 -8.62
N GLU A 14 -10.64 -0.89 -8.92
CA GLU A 14 -9.20 -1.12 -8.93
C GLU A 14 -8.49 -0.20 -9.93
N GLN A 15 -9.10 0.06 -11.09
CA GLN A 15 -8.53 0.92 -12.14
C GLN A 15 -8.99 2.39 -12.05
N ALA A 16 -9.76 2.77 -11.03
CA ALA A 16 -10.26 4.14 -10.89
C ALA A 16 -9.12 5.16 -10.72
N GLY A 17 -9.20 6.29 -11.44
CA GLY A 17 -8.25 7.40 -11.31
C GLY A 17 -6.91 7.22 -12.03
N ARG A 18 -6.73 6.12 -12.78
CA ARG A 18 -5.55 5.83 -13.60
C ARG A 18 -5.96 5.48 -15.03
N ASP A 19 -4.97 5.39 -15.91
CA ASP A 19 -5.19 4.85 -17.25
C ASP A 19 -5.44 3.32 -17.15
N ALA A 20 -6.59 2.90 -17.68
CA ALA A 20 -7.04 1.51 -17.68
C ALA A 20 -7.00 0.86 -19.09
N THR A 21 -6.36 1.53 -20.06
CA THR A 21 -6.33 1.10 -21.47
C THR A 21 -5.77 -0.32 -21.62
N GLU A 22 -4.67 -0.64 -20.94
CA GLU A 22 -4.06 -1.97 -21.00
C GLU A 22 -5.02 -3.06 -20.48
N SER A 23 -5.60 -2.86 -19.30
CA SER A 23 -6.55 -3.82 -18.71
C SER A 23 -7.81 -3.98 -19.57
N PHE A 24 -8.27 -2.92 -20.24
CA PHE A 24 -9.41 -3.00 -21.14
C PHE A 24 -9.12 -3.81 -22.41
N GLU A 25 -7.93 -3.63 -23.00
CA GLU A 25 -7.51 -4.32 -24.22
C GLU A 25 -7.12 -5.78 -23.96
N ASP A 26 -6.49 -6.10 -22.83
CA ASP A 26 -6.09 -7.46 -22.45
C ASP A 26 -7.29 -8.42 -22.31
N VAL A 27 -8.42 -7.92 -21.83
CA VAL A 27 -9.67 -8.69 -21.73
C VAL A 27 -10.30 -8.93 -23.11
N GLY A 28 -10.00 -8.10 -24.11
CA GLY A 28 -10.57 -8.25 -25.45
C GLY A 28 -12.07 -7.93 -25.53
N HIS A 29 -12.48 -6.78 -24.99
CA HIS A 29 -13.88 -6.33 -25.01
C HIS A 29 -14.47 -6.25 -26.44
N SER A 30 -15.75 -6.61 -26.57
CA SER A 30 -16.49 -6.61 -27.83
C SER A 30 -16.68 -5.21 -28.43
N THR A 31 -17.09 -5.16 -29.71
CA THR A 31 -17.41 -3.90 -30.39
C THR A 31 -18.53 -3.11 -29.70
N ASP A 32 -19.55 -3.79 -29.18
CA ASP A 32 -20.63 -3.17 -28.40
C ASP A 32 -20.10 -2.53 -27.12
N ALA A 33 -19.19 -3.21 -26.41
CA ALA A 33 -18.58 -2.65 -25.19
C ALA A 33 -17.77 -1.38 -25.51
N ARG A 34 -17.05 -1.37 -26.64
CA ARG A 34 -16.36 -0.17 -27.14
C ARG A 34 -17.31 0.94 -27.56
N GLU A 35 -18.49 0.60 -28.08
CA GLU A 35 -19.51 1.58 -28.42
C GLU A 35 -20.15 2.19 -27.16
N MET A 36 -20.42 1.38 -26.13
CA MET A 36 -20.84 1.86 -24.82
C MET A 36 -19.79 2.76 -24.18
N LEU A 37 -18.49 2.42 -24.28
CA LEU A 37 -17.39 3.26 -23.75
C LEU A 37 -17.47 4.70 -24.27
N LYS A 38 -17.80 4.89 -25.55
CA LYS A 38 -17.95 6.22 -26.17
C LYS A 38 -19.09 7.04 -25.55
N GLN A 39 -20.14 6.39 -25.05
CA GLN A 39 -21.27 7.08 -24.40
C GLN A 39 -20.88 7.68 -23.05
N TYR A 40 -19.86 7.12 -22.39
CA TYR A 40 -19.34 7.59 -21.10
C TYR A 40 -18.11 8.50 -21.25
N TYR A 41 -17.78 8.91 -22.46
CA TYR A 41 -16.68 9.83 -22.72
C TYR A 41 -17.01 11.25 -22.23
N ILE A 42 -16.21 11.76 -21.30
CA ILE A 42 -16.39 13.09 -20.69
C ILE A 42 -15.35 14.12 -21.15
N GLY A 43 -14.21 13.68 -21.69
CA GLY A 43 -13.14 14.55 -22.17
C GLY A 43 -11.76 13.87 -22.17
N GLU A 44 -10.75 14.61 -22.60
CA GLU A 44 -9.34 14.17 -22.60
C GLU A 44 -8.59 14.64 -21.35
N ILE A 45 -7.59 13.86 -20.95
CA ILE A 45 -6.64 14.28 -19.93
C ILE A 45 -5.84 15.47 -20.48
N HIS A 46 -5.74 16.55 -19.69
CA HIS A 46 -4.95 17.71 -20.08
C HIS A 46 -3.50 17.25 -20.33
N PRO A 47 -2.89 17.58 -21.48
CA PRO A 47 -1.49 17.27 -21.72
C PRO A 47 -0.69 17.98 -20.64
N VAL A 48 -0.17 17.24 -19.65
CA VAL A 48 0.71 17.83 -18.65
C VAL A 48 1.83 18.48 -19.42
N ARG A 49 1.89 19.81 -19.34
CA ARG A 49 2.97 20.61 -19.90
C ARG A 49 4.24 20.09 -19.26
N SER A 50 5.00 19.31 -20.02
CA SER A 50 6.35 18.85 -19.67
C SER A 50 7.32 20.01 -19.41
N SER A 51 6.90 21.27 -19.53
CA SER A 51 7.65 22.42 -19.03
C SER A 51 7.68 22.51 -17.50
N TRP A 52 6.83 21.79 -16.77
CA TRP A 52 6.94 21.66 -15.31
C TRP A 52 7.73 20.41 -14.90
N LEU A 53 8.12 19.54 -15.84
CA LEU A 53 9.03 18.41 -15.60
C LEU A 53 10.50 18.84 -15.37
N GLY A 54 10.74 20.13 -15.11
CA GLY A 54 11.95 20.63 -14.46
C GLY A 54 11.84 20.64 -12.92
N GLN A 55 10.68 20.30 -12.36
CA GLN A 55 10.55 20.01 -10.94
C GLN A 55 9.95 18.61 -10.79
N PRO A 56 10.55 17.73 -9.96
CA PRO A 56 9.86 16.51 -9.59
C PRO A 56 8.52 16.94 -9.01
N LEU A 57 7.43 16.39 -9.56
CA LEU A 57 6.12 16.46 -8.93
C LEU A 57 6.35 15.98 -7.51
N SER A 58 6.44 16.92 -6.59
CA SER A 58 6.43 16.65 -5.17
C SER A 58 5.15 15.86 -4.96
N ASP A 59 5.32 14.60 -4.56
CA ASP A 59 4.30 13.65 -4.10
C ASP A 59 3.53 14.25 -2.91
N ALA A 60 2.76 15.30 -3.20
CA ALA A 60 1.93 16.02 -2.28
C ALA A 60 0.68 15.18 -2.05
N GLY A 61 0.79 14.20 -1.16
CA GLY A 61 -0.30 14.01 -0.21
C GLY A 61 -0.77 12.60 0.12
N TRP A 62 -0.07 11.52 -0.23
CA TRP A 62 -0.45 10.18 0.26
C TRP A 62 0.64 9.36 0.96
N ASP A 63 1.80 9.96 1.27
CA ASP A 63 2.93 9.25 1.91
C ASP A 63 3.05 9.50 3.42
N ARG A 64 2.02 10.05 4.07
CA ARG A 64 2.00 10.29 5.53
C ARG A 64 1.15 9.32 6.35
N VAL A 65 0.94 8.12 5.84
CA VAL A 65 0.93 6.95 6.73
C VAL A 65 2.25 6.24 6.53
N LYS A 66 3.32 6.80 7.11
CA LYS A 66 4.38 5.93 7.63
C LYS A 66 3.67 5.09 8.66
N CYS A 67 3.22 3.91 8.24
CA CYS A 67 3.00 2.82 9.15
C CYS A 67 4.32 2.73 9.91
N GLU A 68 4.30 3.18 11.16
CA GLU A 68 5.33 2.91 12.13
C GLU A 68 5.30 1.39 12.32
N THR A 69 5.80 0.68 11.31
CA THR A 69 6.19 -0.70 11.47
C THR A 69 7.26 -0.61 12.54
N PRO A 70 7.05 -1.18 13.74
CA PRO A 70 8.15 -1.33 14.66
C PRO A 70 9.06 -2.35 13.97
N PHE A 71 10.02 -1.82 13.23
CA PHE A 71 11.39 -2.27 13.19
C PHE A 71 11.49 -3.74 13.61
N PHE A 72 11.46 -4.64 12.64
CA PHE A 72 11.55 -6.11 12.76
C PHE A 72 12.54 -6.62 13.84
N TRP A 73 13.55 -5.81 14.20
CA TRP A 73 14.49 -6.05 15.27
C TRP A 73 13.96 -5.80 16.71
N SER A 74 13.09 -4.82 16.95
CA SER A 74 12.63 -4.48 18.31
C SER A 74 11.69 -5.54 18.91
N THR A 75 10.88 -6.19 18.08
CA THR A 75 9.91 -7.22 18.51
C THR A 75 10.59 -8.47 19.09
N TRP A 76 11.81 -8.78 18.66
CA TRP A 76 12.56 -9.94 19.15
C TRP A 76 13.64 -9.56 20.17
N LEU A 77 14.30 -8.42 20.00
CA LEU A 77 15.43 -8.05 20.88
C LEU A 77 14.98 -7.63 22.27
N ILE A 78 13.84 -6.94 22.41
CA ILE A 78 13.32 -6.49 23.70
C ILE A 78 12.94 -7.67 24.62
N PRO A 79 12.16 -8.69 24.18
CA PRO A 79 11.83 -9.82 25.05
C PRO A 79 13.06 -10.68 25.39
N ILE A 80 13.99 -10.88 24.45
CA ILE A 80 15.23 -11.63 24.71
C ILE A 80 16.10 -10.91 25.74
N PHE A 81 16.25 -9.60 25.61
CA PHE A 81 17.01 -8.79 26.57
C PHE A 81 16.37 -8.80 27.96
N GLY A 82 15.03 -8.65 28.02
CA GLY A 82 14.28 -8.74 29.27
C GLY A 82 14.45 -10.08 29.99
N ALA A 83 14.35 -11.19 29.26
CA ALA A 83 14.55 -12.53 29.81
C ALA A 83 15.98 -12.74 30.33
N LEU A 84 17.00 -12.22 29.63
CA LEU A 84 18.40 -12.32 30.05
C LEU A 84 18.67 -11.54 31.34
N VAL A 85 18.16 -10.31 31.44
CA VAL A 85 18.29 -9.49 32.67
C VAL A 85 17.58 -10.15 33.85
N LEU A 86 16.35 -10.62 33.66
CA LEU A 86 15.57 -11.27 34.71
C LEU A 86 16.22 -12.59 35.16
N GLY A 87 16.80 -13.35 34.22
CA GLY A 87 17.54 -14.58 34.51
C GLY A 87 18.85 -14.33 35.26
N LEU A 88 19.64 -13.32 34.87
CA LEU A 88 20.85 -12.92 35.60
C LEU A 88 20.53 -12.40 36.99
N MET A 89 19.46 -11.61 37.13
CA MET A 89 18.97 -11.11 38.41
C MET A 89 18.54 -12.27 39.32
N TYR A 90 17.72 -13.19 38.82
CA TYR A 90 17.31 -14.38 39.56
C TYR A 90 18.52 -15.23 39.98
N ARG A 91 19.49 -15.43 39.07
CA ARG A 91 20.74 -16.13 39.40
C ARG A 91 21.53 -15.40 40.50
N TYR A 92 21.63 -14.08 40.43
CA TYR A 92 22.29 -13.28 41.47
C TYR A 92 21.59 -13.46 42.83
N TYR A 93 20.28 -13.27 42.91
CA TYR A 93 19.53 -13.41 44.16
C TYR A 93 19.52 -14.83 44.71
N VAL A 94 19.49 -15.85 43.87
CA VAL A 94 19.55 -17.26 44.32
C VAL A 94 20.95 -17.66 44.74
N LEU A 95 22.01 -17.10 44.14
CA LEU A 95 23.37 -17.30 44.62
C LEU A 95 23.62 -16.58 45.94
N ASP A 96 23.17 -15.32 46.06
CA ASP A 96 23.33 -14.50 47.27
C ASP A 96 22.48 -15.02 48.44
N GLY A 97 21.27 -15.51 48.15
CA GLY A 97 20.40 -16.17 49.11
C GLY A 97 20.86 -17.59 49.54
N ARG A 98 21.89 -18.16 48.91
CA ARG A 98 22.53 -19.41 49.34
C ARG A 98 23.79 -19.19 50.18
N THR A 99 24.30 -17.96 50.25
CA THR A 99 25.52 -17.59 50.99
C THR A 99 25.25 -16.93 52.34
N SER A 100 23.99 -16.86 52.79
CA SER A 100 23.61 -16.42 54.14
C SER A 100 22.97 -17.52 54.97
#